data_AF-A0A3P7JML0-F1
#
_entry.id   AF-A0A3P7JML0-F1
#
_cell.length_a   1.000
_cell.length_b   1.000
_cell.length_c   1.000
_cell.angle_alpha   90.00
_cell.angle_beta   90.00
_cell.angle_gamma   90.00
#
_symmetry.space_group_name_H-M   'P 1'
#
loop_
_entity.id
_entity.type
_entity.pdbx_description
1 polymer ?
#
loop_
_entity_poly.entity_id
_entity_poly.type
_entity_poly.pdbx_seq_one_letter_code
_entity_poly.pdbx_strand_id
1 'polypeptide(L)'
;MYEEDEPMIGPTTDELRLPANVEPIWYNLTLKTYLPGVSAIADEKNLTTDGNIMIKLNVRSNTVTITLNAKNLTFPTDASKVRILTENFTPEEESPEELINITVAKTVIVPAIVKPKLPELQPHGVIVNDILYNATLEKVVLVLDKPLESGEQVIVQ
;
A
#
# COMPACT_ATOMS: atom_id res chain seq x y z
N MET A 1 -54.18 -10.40 -0.38
CA MET A 1 -53.21 -10.18 -1.47
C MET A 1 -51.89 -9.94 -0.79
N TYR A 2 -50.87 -10.75 -1.07
CA TYR A 2 -49.53 -10.49 -0.58
C TYR A 2 -48.90 -9.47 -1.53
N GLU A 3 -48.40 -8.37 -0.98
CA GLU A 3 -47.55 -7.44 -1.73
C GLU A 3 -46.24 -8.19 -2.01
N GLU A 4 -46.01 -8.54 -3.28
CA GLU A 4 -44.68 -8.99 -3.72
C GLU A 4 -43.74 -7.80 -3.57
N ASP A 5 -42.84 -7.85 -2.60
CA ASP A 5 -41.80 -6.85 -2.43
C ASP A 5 -41.04 -6.71 -3.76
N GLU A 6 -41.02 -5.51 -4.33
CA GLU A 6 -40.26 -5.23 -5.55
C GLU A 6 -38.81 -5.69 -5.37
N PRO A 7 -38.18 -6.29 -6.41
CA PRO A 7 -36.82 -6.75 -6.29
C PRO A 7 -35.93 -5.58 -5.91
N MET A 8 -35.25 -5.70 -4.77
CA MET A 8 -34.37 -4.67 -4.25
C MET A 8 -33.30 -4.29 -5.31
N ILE A 9 -33.49 -3.16 -5.97
CA ILE A 9 -32.57 -2.64 -7.00
C ILE A 9 -31.36 -2.05 -6.25
N GLY A 10 -30.43 -2.91 -5.84
CA GLY A 10 -29.21 -2.49 -5.16
C GLY A 10 -28.24 -3.65 -5.00
N PRO A 11 -26.93 -3.35 -4.89
CA PRO A 11 -25.94 -4.39 -4.60
C PRO A 11 -26.28 -5.05 -3.26
N THR A 12 -26.13 -6.36 -3.22
CA THR A 12 -26.33 -7.15 -2.00
C THR A 12 -25.24 -6.84 -0.98
N THR A 13 -25.53 -7.08 0.31
CA THR A 13 -24.55 -6.89 1.41
C THR A 13 -23.25 -7.68 1.17
N ASP A 14 -23.37 -8.88 0.59
CA ASP A 14 -22.23 -9.74 0.30
C ASP A 14 -21.35 -9.17 -0.82
N GLU A 15 -21.94 -8.54 -1.83
CA GLU A 15 -21.21 -7.88 -2.92
C GLU A 15 -20.49 -6.61 -2.48
N LEU A 16 -20.98 -5.93 -1.43
CA LEU A 16 -20.32 -4.75 -0.86
C LEU A 16 -19.13 -5.12 0.01
N ARG A 17 -19.14 -6.29 0.66
CA ARG A 17 -18.04 -6.74 1.51
C ARG A 17 -16.75 -6.93 0.71
N LEU A 18 -15.61 -6.55 1.28
CA LEU A 18 -14.30 -6.82 0.68
C LEU A 18 -13.94 -8.31 0.85
N PRO A 19 -13.22 -8.92 -0.11
CA PRO A 19 -12.71 -10.27 0.05
C PRO A 19 -11.77 -10.35 1.25
N ALA A 20 -11.78 -11.49 1.96
CA ALA A 20 -10.95 -11.71 3.14
C ALA A 20 -9.53 -12.23 2.81
N ASN A 21 -9.09 -12.06 1.56
CA ASN A 21 -7.83 -12.57 1.03
C ASN A 21 -6.62 -11.76 1.49
N VAL A 22 -6.80 -10.46 1.75
CA VAL A 22 -5.75 -9.54 2.18
C VAL A 22 -6.23 -8.72 3.37
N GLU A 23 -5.31 -8.38 4.26
CA GLU A 23 -5.57 -7.47 5.37
C GLU A 23 -4.52 -6.35 5.41
N PRO A 24 -4.90 -5.12 5.73
CA PRO A 24 -3.93 -4.04 5.86
C PRO A 24 -3.16 -4.10 7.18
N ILE A 25 -1.86 -3.84 7.11
CA ILE A 25 -0.97 -3.65 8.25
C ILE A 25 -0.82 -2.14 8.55
N TRP A 26 -0.45 -1.36 7.53
CA TRP A 26 -0.29 0.09 7.67
C TRP A 26 -0.55 0.82 6.35
N TYR A 27 -0.81 2.12 6.48
CA TYR A 27 -1.00 3.05 5.37
C TYR A 27 -0.05 4.22 5.51
N ASN A 28 0.62 4.59 4.42
CA ASN A 28 1.34 5.83 4.30
C ASN A 28 0.67 6.66 3.19
N LEU A 29 0.00 7.74 3.58
CA LEU A 29 -0.82 8.57 2.70
C LEU A 29 -0.23 9.97 2.62
N THR A 30 0.06 10.40 1.39
CA THR A 30 0.43 11.79 1.09
C THR A 30 -0.64 12.41 0.21
N LEU A 31 -1.18 13.54 0.65
CA LEU A 31 -2.19 14.31 -0.09
C LEU A 31 -1.63 15.69 -0.46
N LYS A 32 -1.87 16.09 -1.69
CA LYS A 32 -1.59 17.44 -2.19
C LYS A 32 -2.90 18.06 -2.67
N THR A 33 -3.43 18.96 -1.85
CA THR A 33 -4.66 19.69 -2.15
C THR A 33 -4.34 21.01 -2.83
N TYR A 34 -5.08 21.32 -3.90
CA TYR A 34 -4.94 22.55 -4.66
C TYR A 34 -6.09 23.50 -4.30
N LEU A 35 -5.80 24.48 -3.44
CA LEU A 35 -6.77 25.45 -2.95
C LEU A 35 -6.63 26.78 -3.69
N PRO A 36 -7.74 27.42 -4.10
CA PRO A 36 -7.68 28.73 -4.73
C PRO A 36 -7.05 29.77 -3.80
N GLY A 37 -6.20 30.64 -4.35
CA GLY A 37 -5.62 31.79 -3.63
C GLY A 37 -4.34 31.52 -2.83
N VAL A 38 -3.79 30.30 -2.84
CA VAL A 38 -2.56 29.95 -2.09
C VAL A 38 -1.30 29.94 -2.96
N SER A 39 -1.42 29.73 -4.28
CA SER A 39 -0.32 29.81 -5.24
C SER A 39 -0.84 29.93 -6.68
N ALA A 40 0.07 30.13 -7.65
CA ALA A 40 -0.25 30.00 -9.07
C ALA A 40 -0.54 28.52 -9.37
N ILE A 41 -1.82 28.17 -9.39
CA ILE A 41 -2.31 26.84 -9.73
C ILE A 41 -2.80 26.91 -11.18
N ALA A 42 -2.45 25.91 -12.00
CA ALA A 42 -3.04 25.79 -13.33
C ALA A 42 -4.56 25.64 -13.18
N ASP A 43 -5.36 26.37 -13.96
CA ASP A 43 -6.83 26.43 -13.78
C ASP A 43 -7.49 25.05 -13.70
N GLU A 44 -6.93 24.05 -14.40
CA GLU A 44 -7.37 22.65 -14.43
C GLU A 44 -7.24 21.90 -13.09
N LYS A 45 -6.40 22.38 -12.17
CA LYS A 45 -6.14 21.78 -10.86
C LYS A 45 -6.85 22.52 -9.72
N ASN A 46 -7.68 23.51 -10.02
CA ASN A 46 -8.36 24.25 -8.97
C ASN A 46 -9.38 23.35 -8.23
N LEU A 47 -9.33 23.35 -6.90
CA LEU A 47 -10.18 22.51 -6.03
C LEU A 47 -10.01 21.00 -6.22
N THR A 48 -8.87 20.55 -6.76
CA THR A 48 -8.56 19.11 -6.87
C THR A 48 -7.61 18.66 -5.75
N THR A 49 -7.52 17.34 -5.54
CA THR A 49 -6.54 16.73 -4.63
C THR A 49 -5.83 15.59 -5.35
N ASP A 50 -4.50 15.65 -5.38
CA ASP A 50 -3.67 14.53 -5.82
C ASP A 50 -3.26 13.72 -4.58
N GLY A 51 -3.32 12.39 -4.66
CA GLY A 51 -2.93 11.51 -3.56
C GLY A 51 -1.91 10.47 -4.01
N ASN A 52 -0.96 10.15 -3.14
CA ASN A 52 -0.13 8.95 -3.24
C ASN A 52 -0.30 8.15 -1.95
N ILE A 53 -0.55 6.85 -2.10
CA ILE A 53 -0.79 5.95 -0.99
C ILE A 53 0.11 4.73 -1.12
N MET A 54 0.74 4.35 -0.02
CA MET A 54 1.41 3.07 0.12
C MET A 54 0.66 2.25 1.16
N ILE A 55 0.29 1.03 0.79
CA ILE A 55 -0.51 0.14 1.64
C ILE A 55 0.30 -1.13 1.86
N LYS A 56 0.72 -1.37 3.10
CA LYS A 56 1.27 -2.67 3.46
C LYS A 56 0.14 -3.63 3.76
N LEU A 57 0.12 -4.75 3.05
CA LEU A 57 -0.88 -5.80 3.12
C LEU A 57 -0.24 -7.09 3.60
N ASN A 58 -0.98 -7.85 4.41
CA ASN A 58 -0.69 -9.25 4.72
C ASN A 58 -1.66 -10.13 3.92
N VAL A 59 -1.11 -11.09 3.18
CA VAL A 59 -1.88 -12.00 2.32
C VAL A 59 -2.34 -13.17 3.16
N ARG A 60 -3.65 -13.29 3.38
CA ARG A 60 -4.26 -14.38 4.17
C ARG A 60 -4.43 -15.64 3.33
N SER A 61 -4.77 -15.50 2.06
CA SER A 61 -4.99 -16.62 1.15
C SER A 61 -4.42 -16.31 -0.22
N ASN A 62 -3.93 -17.34 -0.93
CA ASN A 62 -3.40 -17.18 -2.27
C ASN A 62 -4.36 -16.42 -3.18
N THR A 63 -3.88 -15.37 -3.83
CA THR A 63 -4.75 -14.48 -4.60
C THR A 63 -4.04 -13.80 -5.76
N VAL A 64 -4.76 -13.62 -6.87
CA VAL A 64 -4.29 -12.92 -8.07
C VAL A 64 -4.87 -11.50 -8.15
N THR A 65 -5.76 -11.14 -7.22
CA THR A 65 -6.45 -9.85 -7.24
C THR A 65 -6.41 -9.19 -5.87
N ILE A 66 -6.15 -7.88 -5.87
CA ILE A 66 -6.25 -7.05 -4.68
C ILE A 66 -7.46 -6.13 -4.88
N THR A 67 -8.48 -6.29 -4.03
CA THR A 67 -9.70 -5.48 -4.08
C THR A 67 -9.69 -4.47 -2.93
N LEU A 68 -9.84 -3.20 -3.27
CA LEU A 68 -9.88 -2.09 -2.31
C LEU A 68 -11.12 -1.23 -2.56
N ASN A 69 -11.55 -0.52 -1.52
CA ASN A 69 -12.63 0.46 -1.66
C ASN A 69 -12.10 1.73 -2.33
N ALA A 70 -12.86 2.27 -3.27
CA ALA A 70 -12.56 3.49 -3.98
C ALA A 70 -13.87 4.18 -4.38
N LYS A 71 -14.04 5.44 -3.98
CA LYS A 71 -15.23 6.23 -4.31
C LYS A 71 -14.81 7.56 -4.92
N ASN A 72 -15.28 7.84 -6.13
CA ASN A 72 -15.00 9.09 -6.86
C ASN A 72 -13.50 9.40 -6.98
N LEU A 73 -12.68 8.36 -7.17
CA LEU A 73 -11.24 8.47 -7.39
C LEU A 73 -10.91 8.17 -8.85
N THR A 74 -9.91 8.86 -9.38
CA THR A 74 -9.33 8.57 -10.70
C THR A 74 -8.02 7.84 -10.53
N PHE A 75 -7.90 6.69 -11.20
CA PHE A 75 -6.68 5.88 -11.18
C PHE A 75 -5.86 6.12 -12.45
N PRO A 76 -4.55 5.88 -12.42
CA PRO A 76 -3.74 5.93 -13.62
C PRO A 76 -4.20 4.87 -14.63
N THR A 77 -4.29 5.22 -15.91
CA THR A 77 -4.63 4.28 -16.99
C THR A 77 -3.55 3.23 -17.22
N ASP A 78 -2.32 3.54 -16.82
CA ASP A 78 -1.16 2.65 -16.98
C ASP A 78 -0.94 1.86 -15.68
N ALA A 79 -1.13 0.55 -15.76
CA ALA A 79 -0.92 -0.38 -14.64
C ALA A 79 0.53 -0.37 -14.12
N SER A 80 1.50 -0.02 -14.96
CA SER A 80 2.93 0.08 -14.60
C SER A 80 3.23 1.16 -13.54
N LYS A 81 2.27 2.07 -13.33
CA LYS A 81 2.36 3.11 -12.29
C LYS A 81 2.02 2.57 -10.90
N VAL A 82 1.37 1.41 -10.81
CA VAL A 82 1.13 0.71 -9.55
C VAL A 82 2.15 -0.40 -9.39
N ARG A 83 2.82 -0.44 -8.24
CA ARG A 83 3.92 -1.36 -7.97
C ARG A 83 3.64 -2.20 -6.73
N ILE A 84 4.07 -3.45 -6.79
CA ILE A 84 4.10 -4.36 -5.65
C ILE A 84 5.54 -4.47 -5.16
N LEU A 85 5.74 -4.11 -3.89
CA LEU A 85 7.04 -4.03 -3.24
C LEU A 85 7.10 -4.97 -2.03
N THR A 86 8.31 -5.29 -1.59
CA THR A 86 8.62 -6.00 -0.34
C THR A 86 9.61 -5.20 0.50
N GLU A 87 9.58 -5.43 1.81
CA GLU A 87 10.59 -4.95 2.74
C GLU A 87 11.64 -6.04 2.93
N ASN A 88 12.90 -5.74 2.58
CA ASN A 88 14.01 -6.59 2.95
C ASN A 88 14.71 -5.99 4.18
N PHE A 89 14.77 -6.78 5.24
CA PHE A 89 15.64 -6.49 6.37
C PHE A 89 17.02 -7.01 5.99
N THR A 90 17.92 -6.13 5.57
CA THR A 90 19.35 -6.46 5.49
C THR A 90 19.89 -6.46 6.92
N PRO A 91 20.26 -7.60 7.52
CA PRO A 91 21.11 -7.56 8.71
C PRO A 91 22.45 -6.96 8.27
N GLU A 92 22.85 -5.83 8.86
CA GLU A 92 24.18 -5.30 8.65
C GLU A 92 25.19 -6.25 9.32
N GLU A 93 26.02 -6.94 8.52
CA GLU A 93 27.27 -7.50 9.02
C GLU A 93 28.13 -6.31 9.47
N GLU A 94 28.43 -6.23 10.76
CA GLU A 94 29.37 -5.26 11.29
C GLU A 94 30.70 -5.40 10.53
N SER A 95 31.08 -4.37 9.77
CA SER A 95 32.43 -4.26 9.22
C SER A 95 33.41 -4.30 10.41
N PRO A 96 34.41 -5.20 10.43
CA PRO A 96 35.35 -5.33 11.54
C PRO A 96 36.33 -4.14 11.70
N GLU A 97 36.13 -3.02 10.99
CA GLU A 97 37.13 -1.95 10.89
C GLU A 97 37.04 -0.82 11.95
N GLU A 98 36.11 -0.86 12.92
CA GLU A 98 36.11 0.06 14.07
C GLU A 98 36.72 -0.54 15.35
N LEU A 99 37.87 -1.20 15.24
CA LEU A 99 38.71 -1.58 16.39
C LEU A 99 40.02 -0.80 16.39
N ILE A 100 39.96 0.53 16.54
CA ILE A 100 41.16 1.32 16.83
C ILE A 100 40.91 2.33 17.95
N ASN A 101 41.59 2.05 19.07
CA ASN A 101 42.04 2.92 20.16
C ASN A 101 41.05 3.39 21.22
N ILE A 102 40.98 2.65 22.35
CA ILE A 102 41.29 3.24 23.68
C ILE A 102 41.99 2.19 24.55
N THR A 103 43.30 2.35 24.74
CA THR A 103 44.03 1.69 25.83
C THR A 103 43.83 2.52 27.11
N VAL A 104 43.64 1.80 28.21
CA VAL A 104 43.74 2.20 29.63
C VAL A 104 42.42 2.54 30.36
N ALA A 105 41.96 1.48 31.07
CA ALA A 105 41.31 1.45 32.38
C ALA A 105 39.80 1.78 32.52
N LYS A 106 39.11 0.74 33.03
CA LYS A 106 37.87 0.73 33.83
C LYS A 106 36.55 0.67 33.06
N THR A 107 36.01 -0.55 33.08
CA THR A 107 34.66 -1.04 32.75
C THR A 107 33.54 -0.01 32.85
N VAL A 108 32.97 0.37 31.71
CA VAL A 108 31.57 0.79 31.57
C VAL A 108 31.06 0.20 30.24
N ILE A 109 30.23 -0.83 30.33
CA ILE A 109 29.50 -1.36 29.17
C ILE A 109 28.37 -0.36 28.90
N VAL A 110 28.58 0.54 27.94
CA VAL A 110 27.49 1.29 27.33
C VAL A 110 26.88 0.40 26.25
N PRO A 111 25.58 0.05 26.30
CA PRO A 111 24.95 -0.61 25.16
C PRO A 111 24.95 0.37 23.99
N ALA A 112 25.58 -0.01 22.88
CA ALA A 112 25.48 0.71 21.63
C ALA A 112 23.99 0.80 21.26
N ILE A 113 23.47 2.02 21.17
CA ILE A 113 22.15 2.28 20.62
C ILE A 113 22.28 2.03 19.12
N VAL A 114 22.01 0.80 18.69
CA VAL A 114 21.83 0.44 17.28
C VAL A 114 20.66 1.29 16.78
N LYS A 115 20.95 2.33 15.98
CA LYS A 115 19.90 3.07 15.30
C LYS A 115 19.25 2.10 14.30
N PRO A 116 17.94 1.83 14.40
CA PRO A 116 17.28 0.96 13.43
C PRO A 116 17.37 1.62 12.04
N LYS A 117 18.06 0.96 11.12
CA LYS A 117 18.06 1.34 9.71
C LYS A 117 16.67 1.07 9.16
N LEU A 118 16.09 2.08 8.50
CA LEU A 118 14.77 1.96 7.88
C LEU A 118 14.80 0.83 6.83
N PRO A 119 13.82 -0.09 6.81
CA PRO A 119 13.75 -1.16 5.83
C PRO A 119 13.81 -0.60 4.40
N GLU A 120 14.60 -1.24 3.53
CA GLU A 120 14.67 -0.86 2.13
C GLU A 120 13.54 -1.54 1.34
N LEU A 121 12.88 -0.76 0.47
CA LEU A 121 11.80 -1.24 -0.38
C LEU A 121 12.34 -1.75 -1.71
N GLN A 122 12.03 -2.99 -2.06
CA GLN A 122 12.46 -3.61 -3.31
C GLN A 122 11.23 -4.11 -4.09
N PRO A 123 11.30 -4.20 -5.44
CA PRO A 123 10.23 -4.81 -6.22
C PRO A 123 10.01 -6.27 -5.82
N HIS A 124 8.75 -6.65 -5.53
CA HIS A 124 8.40 -8.04 -5.18
C HIS A 124 8.64 -9.00 -6.36
N GLY A 125 8.47 -8.51 -7.59
CA GLY A 125 8.56 -9.28 -8.83
C GLY A 125 7.20 -9.65 -9.42
N VAL A 126 6.13 -9.49 -8.64
CA VAL A 126 4.74 -9.45 -9.11
C VAL A 126 4.43 -8.05 -9.66
N ILE A 127 3.75 -8.01 -10.80
CA ILE A 127 3.34 -6.78 -11.48
C ILE A 127 1.83 -6.68 -11.58
N VAL A 128 1.32 -5.45 -11.64
CA VAL A 128 -0.09 -5.19 -11.91
C VAL A 128 -0.29 -5.19 -13.43
N ASN A 129 -1.15 -6.07 -13.92
CA ASN A 129 -1.54 -6.15 -15.32
C ASN A 129 -2.66 -5.17 -15.65
N ASP A 130 -3.63 -5.02 -14.74
CA ASP A 130 -4.83 -4.22 -15.00
C ASP A 130 -5.39 -3.59 -13.72
N ILE A 131 -6.09 -2.47 -13.89
CA ILE A 131 -6.75 -1.71 -12.82
C ILE A 131 -8.22 -1.52 -13.21
N LEU A 132 -9.10 -2.28 -12.55
CA LEU A 132 -10.53 -2.27 -12.83
C LEU A 132 -11.26 -1.46 -11.76
N TYR A 133 -11.88 -0.34 -12.15
CA TYR A 133 -12.72 0.46 -11.26
C TYR A 133 -14.20 0.17 -11.50
N ASN A 134 -14.89 -0.26 -10.44
CA ASN A 134 -16.33 -0.45 -10.41
C ASN A 134 -16.99 0.68 -9.61
N ALA A 135 -17.63 1.61 -10.33
CA ALA A 135 -18.31 2.75 -9.71
C ALA A 135 -19.56 2.35 -8.90
N THR A 136 -20.27 1.29 -9.30
CA THR A 136 -21.48 0.82 -8.61
C THR A 136 -21.16 0.20 -7.26
N LEU A 137 -20.07 -0.55 -7.18
CA LEU A 137 -19.62 -1.19 -5.94
C LEU A 137 -18.63 -0.33 -5.15
N GLU A 138 -18.22 0.82 -5.70
CA GLU A 138 -17.18 1.70 -5.13
C GLU A 138 -15.90 0.93 -4.82
N LYS A 139 -15.42 0.14 -5.80
CA LYS A 139 -14.27 -0.75 -5.66
C LYS A 139 -13.26 -0.57 -6.78
N VAL A 140 -11.99 -0.71 -6.44
CA VAL A 140 -10.89 -0.88 -7.39
C VAL A 140 -10.30 -2.28 -7.22
N VAL A 141 -10.07 -2.96 -8.34
CA VAL A 141 -9.48 -4.29 -8.39
C VAL A 141 -8.18 -4.20 -9.17
N LEU A 142 -7.08 -4.51 -8.49
CA LEU A 142 -5.76 -4.65 -9.11
C LEU A 142 -5.61 -6.11 -9.53
N VAL A 143 -5.40 -6.36 -10.82
CA VAL A 143 -5.18 -7.70 -11.37
C VAL A 143 -3.69 -7.92 -11.51
N LEU A 144 -3.18 -8.98 -10.88
CA LEU A 144 -1.75 -9.30 -10.85
C LEU A 144 -1.38 -10.28 -11.97
N ASP A 145 -0.10 -10.32 -12.34
CA ASP A 145 0.43 -11.33 -13.29
C ASP A 145 0.58 -12.71 -12.68
N LYS A 146 0.88 -12.77 -11.39
CA LYS A 146 1.11 -13.98 -10.61
C LYS A 146 0.35 -13.92 -9.29
N PRO A 147 0.00 -15.09 -8.73
CA PRO A 147 -0.60 -15.13 -7.40
C PRO A 147 0.39 -14.66 -6.34
N LEU A 148 -0.12 -13.93 -5.35
CA LEU A 148 0.54 -13.71 -4.07
C LEU A 148 0.28 -14.91 -3.17
N GLU A 149 1.30 -15.37 -2.45
CA GLU A 149 1.22 -16.54 -1.59
C GLU A 149 0.69 -16.19 -0.19
N SER A 150 -0.02 -17.13 0.45
CA SER A 150 -0.50 -16.97 1.82
C SER A 150 0.66 -16.78 2.81
N GLY A 151 0.55 -15.80 3.70
CA GLY A 151 1.57 -15.42 4.68
C GLY A 151 2.55 -14.36 4.19
N GLU A 152 2.51 -13.98 2.91
CA GLU A 152 3.36 -12.91 2.40
C GLU A 152 2.92 -11.53 2.86
N GLN A 153 3.90 -10.63 3.04
CA GLN A 153 3.66 -9.22 3.25
C GLN A 153 4.14 -8.44 2.03
N VAL A 154 3.23 -7.68 1.44
CA VAL A 154 3.50 -6.87 0.25
C VAL A 154 3.09 -5.43 0.47
N ILE A 155 3.71 -4.52 -0.27
CA ILE A 155 3.38 -3.11 -0.25
C ILE A 155 2.89 -2.72 -1.62
N VAL A 156 1.68 -2.16 -1.69
CA VAL A 156 1.11 -1.61 -2.92
C VAL A 156 1.40 -0.10 -2.93
N GLN A 157 1.97 0.42 -4.01
CA GLN A 157 2.30 1.83 -4.22
C GLN A 157 1.83 2.33 -5.59
#